data_AF-A0A538TKH3-F1
#
_entry.id   AF-A0A538TKH3-F1
#
_cell.length_a   1.000
_cell.length_b   1.000
_cell.length_c   1.000
_cell.angle_alpha   90.00
_cell.angle_beta   90.00
_cell.angle_gamma   90.00
#
_symmetry.space_group_name_H-M   'P 1'
#
loop_
_entity.id
_entity.type
_entity.pdbx_description
1 polymer ?
#
loop_
_entity_poly.entity_id
_entity_poly.type
_entity_poly.pdbx_seq_one_letter_code
_entity_poly.pdbx_strand_id
1 'polypeptide(L)'
;MRFALTGLLLAALALGAGSSPARAQPAEYLPASHTLYEDLEALVARGLVRSASLHTRPMARVDIARALQEARLALPAIESDLHFRRLERELARELAEVGVAPEARETGPLLDVGARDQRFR
;
A
#
# COMPACT_ATOMS: atom_id res chain seq x y z
N MET A 1 -30.77 54.84 8.84
CA MET A 1 -30.15 53.65 9.45
C MET A 1 -30.45 52.43 8.57
N ARG A 2 -29.65 52.15 7.53
CA ARG A 2 -29.97 51.12 6.49
C ARG A 2 -28.74 50.35 5.98
N PHE A 3 -27.71 50.11 6.80
CA PHE A 3 -26.46 49.48 6.35
C PHE A 3 -25.90 48.39 7.29
N ALA A 4 -26.74 47.71 8.07
CA ALA A 4 -26.27 46.69 9.01
C ALA A 4 -26.66 45.24 8.65
N LEU A 5 -27.53 45.03 7.65
CA LEU A 5 -28.16 43.72 7.42
C LEU A 5 -27.51 42.87 6.30
N THR A 6 -26.62 43.44 5.49
CA THR A 6 -25.97 42.72 4.39
C THR A 6 -24.69 41.98 4.79
N GLY A 7 -24.09 42.31 5.93
CA GLY A 7 -22.85 41.67 6.40
C GLY A 7 -23.05 40.29 7.03
N LEU A 8 -24.24 40.02 7.59
CA LEU A 8 -24.50 38.76 8.31
C LEU A 8 -24.70 37.56 7.38
N LEU A 9 -25.15 37.81 6.14
CA LEU A 9 -25.47 36.76 5.16
C LEU A 9 -24.23 36.22 4.45
N LEU A 10 -23.14 37.00 4.38
CA LEU A 10 -21.84 36.54 3.84
C LEU A 10 -21.04 35.70 4.84
N ALA A 11 -21.24 35.91 6.15
CA ALA A 11 -20.57 35.11 7.18
C ALA A 11 -21.11 33.66 7.23
N ALA A 12 -22.40 33.45 6.92
CA ALA A 12 -23.02 32.13 6.94
C ALA A 12 -22.59 31.22 5.78
N LEU A 13 -22.15 31.79 4.65
CA LEU A 13 -21.74 31.02 3.47
C LEU A 13 -20.29 30.47 3.59
N ALA A 14 -19.48 31.01 4.50
CA ALA A 14 -18.10 30.56 4.71
C ALA A 14 -17.99 29.32 5.63
N LEU A 15 -19.00 29.04 6.45
CA LEU A 15 -19.03 27.87 7.35
C LEU A 15 -19.52 26.58 6.67
N GLY A 16 -20.00 26.67 5.43
CA GLY A 16 -20.52 25.53 4.65
C GLY A 16 -19.50 24.86 3.75
N ALA A 17 -18.27 25.37 3.65
CA ALA A 17 -17.14 24.68 3.03
C ALA A 17 -16.65 23.59 3.98
N GLY A 18 -17.54 22.63 4.26
CA GLY A 18 -17.22 21.41 4.97
C GLY A 18 -16.07 20.75 4.24
N SER A 19 -14.92 20.77 4.91
CA SER A 19 -13.77 19.94 4.66
C SER A 19 -14.20 18.56 4.16
N SER A 20 -14.16 18.36 2.84
CA SER A 20 -14.08 17.01 2.29
C SER A 20 -12.90 16.35 3.02
N PRO A 21 -13.07 15.15 3.60
CA PRO A 21 -11.91 14.41 4.07
C PRO A 21 -11.04 14.23 2.84
N ALA A 22 -9.91 14.94 2.80
CA ALA A 22 -8.88 14.67 1.82
C ALA A 22 -8.52 13.21 2.06
N ARG A 23 -8.96 12.31 1.17
CA ARG A 23 -8.52 10.92 1.19
C ARG A 23 -7.01 10.98 1.16
N ALA A 24 -6.38 10.61 2.27
CA ALA A 24 -4.94 10.53 2.35
C ALA A 24 -4.53 9.49 1.30
N GLN A 25 -4.00 9.95 0.17
CA GLN A 25 -3.35 9.04 -0.77
C GLN A 25 -2.22 8.36 -0.01
N PRO A 26 -2.07 7.03 -0.16
CA PRO A 26 -1.00 6.33 0.54
C PRO A 26 0.30 6.97 0.06
N ALA A 27 1.12 7.43 1.00
CA ALA A 27 2.39 8.02 0.65
C ALA A 27 3.19 6.98 -0.13
N GLU A 28 3.47 7.24 -1.41
CA GLU A 28 4.20 6.35 -2.32
C GLU A 28 5.50 5.82 -1.69
N TYR A 29 6.12 6.67 -0.86
CA TYR A 29 7.37 6.41 -0.17
C TYR A 29 7.16 6.22 1.34
N LEU A 30 7.87 5.24 1.90
CA LEU A 30 7.99 5.02 3.32
C LEU A 30 8.97 6.05 3.93
N PRO A 31 8.54 6.92 4.87
CA PRO A 31 9.41 7.95 5.47
C PRO A 31 10.70 7.36 6.05
N ALA A 32 11.85 8.00 5.86
CA ALA A 32 13.17 7.44 6.20
C ALA A 32 13.34 7.00 7.68
N SER A 33 12.58 7.60 8.59
CA SER A 33 12.57 7.29 10.03
C SER A 33 11.50 6.26 10.44
N HIS A 34 10.83 5.62 9.49
CA HIS A 34 9.76 4.68 9.79
C HIS A 34 10.28 3.37 10.40
N THR A 35 9.61 2.85 11.43
CA THR A 35 10.03 1.66 12.18
C THR A 35 10.06 0.38 11.35
N LEU A 36 9.22 0.29 10.32
CA LEU A 36 9.19 -0.84 9.37
C LEU A 36 10.53 -1.12 8.68
N TYR A 37 11.45 -0.16 8.62
CA TYR A 37 12.79 -0.45 8.14
C TYR A 37 13.52 -1.47 9.01
N GLU A 38 13.28 -1.49 10.33
CA GLU A 38 13.90 -2.46 11.24
C GLU A 38 13.42 -3.88 10.95
N ASP A 39 12.12 -4.04 10.69
CA ASP A 39 11.52 -5.34 10.34
C ASP A 39 12.05 -5.84 8.98
N LEU A 40 12.19 -4.92 8.03
CA LEU A 40 12.73 -5.21 6.71
C LEU A 40 14.21 -5.61 6.79
N GLU A 41 15.01 -4.87 7.57
CA GLU A 41 16.42 -5.17 7.81
C GLU A 41 16.61 -6.51 8.51
N ALA A 42 15.73 -6.86 9.46
CA ALA A 42 15.76 -8.18 10.11
C ALA A 42 15.51 -9.32 9.11
N LEU A 43 14.59 -9.15 8.16
CA LEU A 43 14.35 -10.14 7.11
C LEU A 43 15.54 -10.26 6.15
N VAL A 44 16.16 -9.13 5.78
CA VAL A 44 17.35 -9.11 4.91
C VAL A 44 18.56 -9.75 5.60
N ALA A 45 18.82 -9.42 6.86
CA ALA A 45 19.94 -9.96 7.62
C ALA A 45 19.86 -11.49 7.77
N ARG A 46 18.64 -12.05 7.79
CA ARG A 46 18.38 -13.49 7.82
C ARG A 46 18.35 -14.13 6.42
N GLY A 47 18.55 -13.35 5.36
CA GLY A 47 18.50 -13.84 3.97
C GLY A 47 17.11 -14.23 3.49
N LEU A 48 16.06 -13.83 4.20
CA LEU A 48 14.67 -14.15 3.86
C LEU A 48 14.11 -13.21 2.78
N VAL A 49 14.62 -11.99 2.72
CA VAL A 49 14.35 -11.01 1.67
C VAL A 49 15.68 -10.65 0.99
N ARG A 50 15.68 -10.56 -0.34
CA ARG A 50 16.89 -10.20 -1.08
C ARG A 50 17.24 -8.73 -0.87
N SER A 51 18.50 -8.46 -0.52
CA SER A 51 19.02 -7.10 -0.33
C SER A 51 19.10 -6.29 -1.63
N ALA A 52 19.14 -6.95 -2.79
CA ALA A 52 19.19 -6.37 -4.13
C ALA A 52 17.99 -5.46 -4.48
N SER A 53 16.96 -5.43 -3.64
CA SER A 53 15.77 -4.61 -3.84
C SER A 53 15.70 -3.41 -2.89
N LEU A 54 16.66 -3.26 -1.96
CA LEU A 54 16.54 -2.38 -0.79
C LEU A 54 17.84 -1.60 -0.54
N HIS A 55 18.03 -0.50 -1.28
CA HIS A 55 19.33 0.20 -1.34
C HIS A 55 19.35 1.60 -0.74
N THR A 56 18.21 2.29 -0.72
CA THR A 56 18.15 3.71 -0.37
C THR A 56 16.86 4.06 0.34
N ARG A 57 16.96 4.85 1.41
CA ARG A 57 15.80 5.45 2.06
C ARG A 57 15.57 6.87 1.50
N PRO A 58 14.32 7.33 1.33
CA PRO A 58 13.07 6.58 1.54
C PRO A 58 12.80 5.58 0.40
N MET A 59 12.18 4.45 0.75
CA MET A 59 11.83 3.37 -0.17
C MET A 59 10.41 3.49 -0.65
N ALA A 60 10.16 3.15 -1.91
CA ALA A 60 8.81 3.03 -2.42
C ALA A 60 8.11 1.82 -1.79
N ARG A 61 6.85 1.99 -1.37
CA ARG A 61 6.07 0.93 -0.72
C ARG A 61 5.77 -0.23 -1.67
N VAL A 62 5.62 0.07 -2.96
CA VAL A 62 5.44 -0.94 -4.00
C VAL A 62 6.64 -1.89 -4.10
N ASP A 63 7.85 -1.37 -3.91
CA ASP A 63 9.07 -2.18 -3.96
C ASP A 63 9.18 -3.07 -2.72
N ILE A 64 8.79 -2.55 -1.55
CA ILE A 64 8.68 -3.34 -0.32
C ILE A 64 7.65 -4.47 -0.50
N ALA A 65 6.45 -4.15 -1.01
CA ALA A 65 5.40 -5.14 -1.26
C ALA A 65 5.86 -6.21 -2.27
N ARG A 66 6.54 -5.80 -3.34
CA ARG A 66 7.13 -6.72 -4.33
C ARG A 66 8.17 -7.63 -3.71
N ALA A 67 9.08 -7.10 -2.91
CA ALA A 67 10.12 -7.89 -2.23
C ALA A 67 9.51 -8.94 -1.28
N LEU A 68 8.45 -8.58 -0.55
CA LEU A 68 7.73 -9.51 0.32
C LEU A 68 6.98 -10.58 -0.49
N GLN A 69 6.37 -10.20 -1.61
CA GLN A 69 5.72 -11.15 -2.51
C GLN A 69 6.71 -12.16 -3.08
N GLU A 70 7.88 -11.70 -3.54
CA GLU A 70 8.96 -12.55 -4.06
C GLU A 70 9.49 -13.49 -2.98
N ALA A 71 9.70 -12.98 -1.77
CA ALA A 71 10.14 -13.78 -0.61
C ALA A 71 9.14 -14.89 -0.27
N ARG A 72 7.85 -14.57 -0.26
CA ARG A 72 6.77 -15.55 -0.04
C ARG A 72 6.76 -16.64 -1.12
N LEU A 73 6.94 -16.28 -2.38
CA LEU A 73 6.98 -17.24 -3.49
C LEU A 73 8.21 -18.15 -3.40
N ALA A 74 9.35 -17.61 -2.97
CA ALA A 74 10.58 -18.38 -2.82
C ALA A 74 10.58 -19.29 -1.57
N LEU A 75 9.98 -18.83 -0.48
CA LEU A 75 9.93 -19.54 0.80
C LEU A 75 8.56 -19.33 1.48
N PRO A 76 7.56 -20.18 1.22
CA PRO A 76 6.22 -20.03 1.81
C PRO A 76 6.21 -20.06 3.35
N ALA A 77 7.18 -20.72 3.99
CA ALA A 77 7.30 -20.76 5.45
C ALA A 77 7.55 -19.37 6.08
N ILE A 78 7.97 -18.36 5.30
CA ILE A 78 8.18 -16.98 5.76
C ILE A 78 6.92 -16.34 6.34
N GLU A 79 5.72 -16.82 5.97
CA GLU A 79 4.44 -16.33 6.49
C GLU A 79 4.32 -16.52 8.02
N SER A 80 5.10 -17.43 8.60
CA SER A 80 5.17 -17.64 10.05
C SER A 80 6.09 -16.64 10.78
N ASP A 81 6.94 -15.90 10.05
CA ASP A 81 7.89 -14.95 10.63
C ASP A 81 7.17 -13.68 11.13
N LEU A 82 7.53 -13.25 12.36
CA LEU A 82 6.89 -12.12 13.02
C LEU A 82 7.08 -10.79 12.25
N HIS A 83 8.27 -10.56 11.69
CA HIS A 83 8.60 -9.33 10.99
C HIS A 83 7.88 -9.28 9.63
N PHE A 84 7.82 -10.43 8.95
CA PHE A 84 7.05 -10.58 7.71
C PHE A 84 5.57 -10.23 7.93
N ARG A 85 4.94 -10.83 8.95
CA ARG A 85 3.52 -10.58 9.27
C ARG A 85 3.25 -9.13 9.69
N ARG A 86 4.19 -8.48 10.37
CA ARG A 86 4.04 -7.07 10.76
C ARG A 86 4.09 -6.15 9.54
N LEU A 87 5.05 -6.38 8.64
CA LEU A 87 5.14 -5.64 7.38
C LEU A 87 3.90 -5.84 6.51
N GLU A 88 3.45 -7.09 6.35
CA GLU A 88 2.26 -7.42 5.58
C GLU A 88 1.01 -6.73 6.17
N ARG A 89 0.87 -6.75 7.50
CA ARG A 89 -0.26 -6.10 8.17
C ARG A 89 -0.28 -4.58 7.98
N GLU A 90 0.86 -3.90 8.10
CA GLU A 90 0.91 -2.45 7.89
C GLU A 90 0.60 -2.08 6.44
N LEU A 91 1.16 -2.81 5.46
CA LEU A 91 0.83 -2.59 4.06
C LEU A 91 -0.66 -2.87 3.76
N ALA A 92 -1.22 -3.92 4.34
CA ALA A 92 -2.64 -4.25 4.19
C ALA A 92 -3.56 -3.19 4.86
N ARG A 93 -3.16 -2.67 6.02
CA ARG A 93 -3.87 -1.59 6.71
C ARG A 93 -3.93 -0.33 5.84
N GLU A 94 -2.81 0.05 5.25
CA GLU A 94 -2.76 1.22 4.35
C GLU A 94 -3.66 1.04 3.13
N LEU A 95 -3.65 -0.14 2.49
CA LEU A 95 -4.57 -0.44 1.39
C LEU A 95 -6.04 -0.30 1.80
N ALA A 96 -6.39 -0.75 3.01
CA ALA A 96 -7.74 -0.61 3.56
C ALA A 96 -8.11 0.86 3.83
N GLU A 97 -7.17 1.68 4.32
CA GLU A 97 -7.38 3.12 4.55
C GLU A 97 -7.64 3.91 3.26
N VAL A 98 -7.07 3.48 2.14
CA VAL A 98 -7.26 4.12 0.83
C VAL A 98 -8.59 3.70 0.19
N GLY A 99 -9.23 2.64 0.70
CA GLY A 99 -10.51 2.14 0.21
C GLY A 99 -10.40 1.48 -1.16
N VAL A 100 -9.22 0.98 -1.52
CA VAL A 100 -9.02 0.16 -2.72
C VAL A 100 -9.46 -1.25 -2.38
N ALA A 101 -10.63 -1.66 -2.88
CA ALA A 101 -10.97 -3.08 -2.89
C ALA A 101 -9.92 -3.80 -3.75
N PRO A 102 -9.41 -4.98 -3.36
CA PRO A 102 -8.46 -5.72 -4.18
C PRO A 102 -9.12 -5.97 -5.54
N GLU A 103 -8.56 -5.39 -6.60
CA GLU A 103 -9.06 -5.65 -7.95
C GLU A 103 -8.92 -7.15 -8.22
N ALA A 104 -9.95 -7.73 -8.85
CA ALA A 104 -9.93 -9.13 -9.24
C ALA A 104 -8.64 -9.39 -10.03
N ARG A 105 -7.91 -10.44 -9.63
CA ARG A 105 -6.63 -10.81 -10.26
C ARG A 105 -6.79 -10.81 -11.77
N GLU A 106 -6.10 -9.91 -12.48
CA GLU A 106 -6.19 -9.83 -13.93
C GLU A 106 -5.70 -11.14 -14.54
N THR A 107 -6.63 -11.99 -14.96
CA THR A 107 -6.37 -13.11 -15.86
C THR A 107 -6.45 -12.57 -17.28
N GLY A 108 -5.41 -11.85 -17.70
CA GLY A 108 -5.28 -11.40 -19.08
C GLY A 108 -5.17 -12.58 -20.05
N PRO A 109 -5.38 -12.36 -21.35
CA PRO A 109 -5.43 -13.42 -22.39
C PRO A 109 -4.12 -14.22 -22.57
N LEU A 110 -3.05 -13.84 -21.86
CA LEU A 110 -1.74 -14.50 -21.88
C LEU A 110 -1.50 -15.44 -20.69
N LEU A 111 -2.36 -15.41 -19.68
CA LEU A 111 -2.31 -16.33 -18.52
C LEU A 111 -3.39 -17.41 -18.68
N ASP A 112 -3.18 -18.25 -19.69
CA ASP A 112 -3.95 -19.46 -19.94
C ASP A 112 -3.56 -20.52 -18.90
N VAL A 113 -4.28 -20.52 -17.77
CA VAL A 113 -4.19 -21.59 -16.75
C VAL A 113 -5.26 -22.65 -17.03
N GLY A 114 -5.38 -23.07 -18.30
CA GLY A 114 -6.19 -24.21 -18.72
C GLY A 114 -5.41 -25.53 -18.68
N ALA A 115 -6.10 -26.65 -18.50
CA ALA A 115 -5.49 -27.98 -18.48
C ALA A 115 -4.81 -28.31 -19.82
N ARG A 116 -3.56 -28.76 -19.74
CA ARG A 116 -2.58 -28.92 -20.84
C ARG A 116 -2.96 -29.92 -21.95
N ASP A 117 -4.10 -30.60 -21.86
CA ASP A 117 -4.37 -31.84 -22.61
C ASP A 117 -5.12 -31.67 -23.95
N GLN A 118 -5.37 -30.45 -24.42
CA GLN A 118 -6.11 -30.23 -25.68
C GLN A 118 -5.31 -29.56 -26.80
N ARG A 119 -3.99 -29.34 -26.65
CA ARG A 119 -3.22 -28.54 -27.62
C ARG A 119 -2.82 -29.23 -28.94
N PHE A 120 -3.06 -30.53 -29.11
CA PHE A 120 -2.67 -31.25 -30.33
C PHE A 120 -3.67 -32.34 -30.74
N ARG A 121 -4.90 -31.96 -31.11
CA ARG A 121 -5.75 -32.79 -31.97
C ARG A 121 -6.22 -32.00 -33.18
#